data_AF-A0A3D2EGK2-F1
#
_entry.id   AF-A0A3D2EGK2-F1
#
_cell.length_a   1.000
_cell.length_b   1.000
_cell.length_c   1.000
_cell.angle_alpha   90.00
_cell.angle_beta   90.00
_cell.angle_gamma   90.00
#
_symmetry.space_group_name_H-M   'P 1'
#
loop_
_entity.id
_entity.type
_entity.pdbx_description
1 polymer ?
#
loop_
_entity_poly.entity_id
_entity_poly.type
_entity_poly.pdbx_seq_one_letter_code
_entity_poly.pdbx_strand_id
1 'polypeptide(L)'
;MLQEWIEVQFNRLQELADQMQTTADQIRLLADEKICQLLLETKLCWMGESADLFMEREVRLCTRLSGEADELKKVARMVEGYAKAMYCAEKCNEAIGNLRTY
;
A
#
# COMPACT_ATOMS: atom_id res chain seq x y z
N MET A 1 29.01 -1.38 -13.00
CA MET A 1 28.06 -2.37 -13.54
C MET A 1 27.31 -3.17 -12.47
N LEU A 2 27.93 -4.09 -11.71
CA LEU A 2 27.17 -4.86 -10.69
C LEU A 2 26.66 -3.99 -9.53
N GLN A 3 27.53 -3.12 -8.99
CA GLN A 3 27.18 -2.19 -7.91
C GLN A 3 26.01 -1.27 -8.28
N GLU A 4 26.06 -0.67 -9.48
CA GLU A 4 24.98 0.19 -9.99
C GLU A 4 23.68 -0.58 -10.18
N TRP A 5 23.75 -1.84 -10.61
CA TRP A 5 22.57 -2.67 -10.79
C TRP A 5 21.88 -2.98 -9.44
N ILE A 6 22.65 -3.30 -8.40
CA ILE A 6 22.15 -3.52 -7.02
C ILE A 6 21.41 -2.27 -6.51
N GLU A 7 21.99 -1.07 -6.68
CA GLU A 7 21.36 0.19 -6.29
C GLU A 7 20.04 0.42 -7.05
N VAL A 8 20.04 0.19 -8.38
CA VAL A 8 18.86 0.39 -9.22
C VAL A 8 17.72 -0.53 -8.81
N GLN A 9 17.98 -1.81 -8.55
CA GLN A 9 16.92 -2.73 -8.12
C GLN A 9 16.39 -2.38 -6.72
N PHE A 10 17.27 -2.00 -5.80
CA PHE A 10 16.87 -1.57 -4.48
C PHE A 10 15.95 -0.35 -4.52
N ASN A 11 16.36 0.70 -5.25
CA ASN A 11 15.58 1.92 -5.40
C ASN A 11 14.21 1.66 -6.04
N ARG A 12 14.17 0.81 -7.08
CA ARG A 12 12.91 0.42 -7.73
C ARG A 12 11.93 -0.27 -6.77
N LEU A 13 12.42 -1.11 -5.86
CA LEU A 13 11.59 -1.77 -4.87
C LEU A 13 11.12 -0.81 -3.76
N GLN A 14 11.97 0.15 -3.35
CA GLN A 14 11.56 1.21 -2.43
C GLN A 14 10.45 2.08 -3.05
N GLU A 15 10.63 2.54 -4.29
CA GLU A 15 9.62 3.31 -5.02
C GLU A 15 8.30 2.55 -5.16
N LEU A 16 8.35 1.23 -5.42
CA LEU A 16 7.15 0.40 -5.48
C LEU A 16 6.43 0.35 -4.12
N ALA A 17 7.17 0.16 -3.03
CA ALA A 17 6.61 0.15 -1.68
C ALA A 17 5.95 1.50 -1.35
N ASP A 18 6.58 2.61 -1.69
CA ASP A 18 6.05 3.96 -1.48
C ASP A 18 4.77 4.22 -2.30
N GLN A 19 4.74 3.76 -3.55
CA GLN A 19 3.55 3.83 -4.39
C GLN A 19 2.39 3.03 -3.79
N MET A 20 2.65 1.81 -3.32
CA MET A 20 1.64 0.97 -2.66
C MET A 20 1.10 1.62 -1.39
N GLN A 21 1.98 2.20 -0.58
CA GLN A 21 1.60 2.95 0.62
C GLN A 21 0.71 4.16 0.27
N THR A 22 1.10 4.93 -0.73
CA THR A 22 0.32 6.08 -1.23
C THR A 22 -1.06 5.65 -1.74
N THR A 23 -1.13 4.58 -2.53
CA THR A 23 -2.42 4.05 -3.01
C THR A 23 -3.29 3.58 -1.85
N ALA A 24 -2.73 2.91 -0.85
CA ALA A 24 -3.49 2.51 0.33
C ALA A 24 -4.05 3.72 1.10
N ASP A 25 -3.25 4.78 1.25
CA ASP A 25 -3.69 6.01 1.90
C ASP A 25 -4.82 6.70 1.10
N GLN A 26 -4.75 6.68 -0.23
CA GLN A 26 -5.82 7.19 -1.09
C GLN A 26 -7.11 6.38 -1.00
N ILE A 27 -7.02 5.04 -0.95
CA ILE A 27 -8.18 4.16 -0.76
C ILE A 27 -8.85 4.46 0.58
N ARG A 28 -8.04 4.61 1.63
CA ARG A 28 -8.54 4.89 2.97
C ARG A 28 -9.22 6.25 3.07
N LEU A 29 -8.60 7.30 2.50
CA LEU A 29 -9.21 8.62 2.39
C LEU A 29 -10.56 8.58 1.65
N LEU A 30 -10.63 7.81 0.57
CA LEU A 30 -11.85 7.67 -0.21
C LEU A 30 -12.96 6.95 0.57
N ALA A 31 -12.62 5.87 1.28
CA ALA A 31 -13.56 5.08 2.07
C ALA A 31 -14.03 5.80 3.33
N ASP A 32 -13.10 6.35 4.12
CA ASP A 32 -13.37 6.89 5.45
C ASP A 32 -13.96 8.31 5.39
N GLU A 33 -13.62 9.11 4.38
CA GLU A 33 -14.08 10.51 4.26
C GLU A 33 -15.07 10.70 3.11
N LYS A 34 -14.64 10.49 1.86
CA LYS A 34 -15.41 10.91 0.68
C LYS A 34 -16.73 10.15 0.54
N ILE A 35 -16.68 8.82 0.64
CA ILE A 35 -17.90 8.00 0.55
C ILE A 35 -18.78 8.26 1.75
N CYS A 36 -18.24 8.26 2.98
CA CYS A 36 -19.01 8.55 4.19
C CYS A 36 -19.77 9.89 4.09
N GLN A 37 -19.11 10.95 3.61
CA GLN A 37 -19.76 12.24 3.41
C GLN A 37 -20.92 12.15 2.41
N LEU A 38 -20.71 11.53 1.25
CA LEU A 38 -21.76 11.36 0.24
C LEU A 38 -22.95 10.54 0.76
N LEU A 39 -22.70 9.52 1.59
CA LEU A 39 -23.76 8.72 2.21
C LEU A 39 -24.59 9.56 3.19
N LEU A 40 -23.94 10.40 4.00
CA LEU A 40 -24.64 11.32 4.90
C LEU A 40 -25.50 12.32 4.12
N GLU A 41 -24.95 12.94 3.07
CA GLU A 41 -25.68 13.86 2.20
C GLU A 41 -26.88 13.19 1.52
N THR A 42 -26.69 11.96 1.04
CA THR A 42 -27.76 11.16 0.42
C THR A 42 -28.87 10.84 1.42
N LYS A 43 -28.50 10.46 2.66
CA LYS A 43 -29.45 10.08 3.70
C LYS A 43 -30.35 11.24 4.14
N LEU A 44 -29.89 12.48 4.04
CA LEU A 44 -30.71 13.67 4.34
C LEU A 44 -31.90 13.82 3.39
N CYS A 45 -31.76 13.38 2.14
CA CYS A 45 -32.73 13.60 1.08
C CYS A 45 -33.52 12.34 0.70
N TRP A 46 -33.06 11.15 1.09
CA TRP A 46 -33.68 9.87 0.76
C TRP A 46 -33.93 9.01 2.01
N MET A 47 -35.22 8.76 2.29
CA MET A 47 -35.70 8.09 3.49
C MET A 47 -36.52 6.85 3.16
N GLY A 48 -36.67 5.96 4.14
CA GLY A 48 -37.39 4.70 4.02
C GLY A 48 -36.47 3.49 3.95
N GLU A 49 -37.08 2.30 3.99
CA GLU A 49 -36.39 1.01 4.09
C GLU A 49 -35.39 0.77 2.95
N SER A 50 -35.71 1.19 1.72
CA SER A 50 -34.80 1.07 0.59
C SER A 50 -33.54 1.92 0.73
N ALA A 51 -33.68 3.12 1.30
CA ALA A 51 -32.54 3.98 1.62
C ALA A 51 -31.67 3.33 2.72
N ASP A 52 -32.30 2.76 3.75
CA ASP A 52 -31.59 2.09 4.85
C ASP A 52 -30.77 0.89 4.36
N LEU A 53 -31.37 0.03 3.50
CA LEU A 53 -30.68 -1.11 2.89
C LEU A 53 -29.49 -0.68 2.02
N PHE A 54 -29.64 0.42 1.26
CA PHE A 54 -28.55 0.99 0.50
C PHE A 54 -27.42 1.48 1.42
N MET A 55 -27.73 2.27 2.45
CA MET A 55 -26.72 2.78 3.37
C MET A 55 -25.95 1.66 4.07
N GLU A 56 -26.65 0.62 4.53
CA GLU A 56 -26.03 -0.53 5.19
C GLU A 56 -25.05 -1.27 4.25
N ARG A 57 -25.42 -1.43 2.98
CA ARG A 57 -24.53 -1.99 1.95
C ARG A 57 -23.28 -1.13 1.75
N GLU A 58 -23.45 0.18 1.62
CA GLU A 58 -22.32 1.07 1.34
C GLU A 58 -21.37 1.21 2.55
N VAL A 59 -21.88 1.20 3.78
CA VAL A 59 -21.05 1.15 4.99
C VAL A 59 -20.20 -0.14 5.03
N ARG A 60 -20.79 -1.29 4.66
CA ARG A 60 -20.03 -2.54 4.53
C ARG A 60 -18.95 -2.44 3.46
N LEU A 61 -19.23 -1.76 2.34
CA LEU A 61 -18.25 -1.53 1.29
C LEU A 61 -17.08 -0.67 1.80
N CYS A 62 -17.35 0.45 2.48
CA CYS A 62 -16.30 1.27 3.10
C CYS A 62 -15.42 0.45 4.05
N THR A 63 -16.05 -0.35 4.93
CA THR A 63 -15.31 -1.21 5.87
C THR A 63 -14.37 -2.18 5.14
N ARG A 64 -14.82 -2.77 4.03
CA ARG A 64 -13.98 -3.64 3.19
C ARG A 64 -12.84 -2.87 2.53
N LEU A 65 -13.10 -1.71 1.96
CA LEU A 65 -12.07 -0.87 1.33
C LEU A 65 -10.99 -0.46 2.32
N SER A 66 -11.37 -0.08 3.54
CA SER A 66 -10.40 0.26 4.59
C SER A 66 -9.57 -0.97 5.01
N GLY A 67 -10.19 -2.17 5.02
CA GLY A 67 -9.47 -3.43 5.21
C GLY A 67 -8.46 -3.75 4.10
N GLU A 68 -8.86 -3.59 2.84
CA GLU A 68 -7.96 -3.78 1.68
C GLU A 68 -6.79 -2.77 1.69
N ALA A 69 -7.06 -1.52 2.09
CA ALA A 69 -6.01 -0.53 2.29
C ALA A 69 -5.00 -0.98 3.36
N ASP A 70 -5.46 -1.53 4.48
CA ASP A 70 -4.58 -2.03 5.54
C ASP A 70 -3.76 -3.22 5.10
N GLU A 71 -4.33 -4.14 4.33
CA GLU A 71 -3.57 -5.24 3.72
C GLU A 71 -2.52 -4.72 2.72
N LEU A 72 -2.87 -3.75 1.86
CA LEU A 72 -1.94 -3.15 0.92
C LEU A 72 -0.75 -2.49 1.64
N LYS A 73 -0.99 -1.80 2.77
CA LYS A 73 0.09 -1.26 3.62
C LYS A 73 0.99 -2.35 4.20
N LYS A 74 0.43 -3.49 4.61
CA LYS A 74 1.24 -4.62 5.10
C LYS A 74 2.13 -5.15 3.99
N VAL A 75 1.59 -5.33 2.77
CA VAL A 75 2.39 -5.78 1.62
C VAL A 75 3.47 -4.78 1.26
N ALA A 76 3.18 -3.47 1.25
CA ALA A 76 4.17 -2.42 1.02
C ALA A 76 5.36 -2.53 2.00
N ARG A 77 5.09 -2.69 3.30
CA ARG A 77 6.14 -2.88 4.33
C ARG A 77 6.94 -4.16 4.13
N MET A 78 6.30 -5.24 3.68
CA MET A 78 7.02 -6.49 3.36
C MET A 78 7.98 -6.27 2.19
N VAL A 79 7.53 -5.61 1.11
CA VAL A 79 8.36 -5.28 -0.05
C VAL A 79 9.56 -4.42 0.37
N GLU A 80 9.32 -3.38 1.17
CA GLU A 80 10.37 -2.51 1.70
C GLU A 80 11.40 -3.31 2.53
N GLY A 81 10.91 -4.18 3.43
CA GLY A 81 11.75 -5.04 4.27
C GLY A 81 12.59 -6.01 3.46
N TYR A 82 12.00 -6.68 2.47
CA TYR A 82 12.73 -7.57 1.56
C TYR A 82 13.77 -6.84 0.73
N ALA A 83 13.44 -5.65 0.21
CA ALA A 83 14.38 -4.83 -0.53
C ALA A 83 15.63 -4.49 0.31
N LYS A 84 15.44 -4.07 1.57
CA LYS A 84 16.54 -3.77 2.50
C LYS A 84 17.39 -5.01 2.80
N ALA A 85 16.74 -6.14 3.10
CA ALA A 85 17.46 -7.39 3.38
C ALA A 85 18.29 -7.87 2.17
N MET A 86 17.70 -7.81 0.97
CA MET A 86 18.36 -8.20 -0.27
C MET A 86 19.56 -7.29 -0.58
N TYR A 87 19.38 -5.98 -0.46
CA TYR A 87 20.46 -5.01 -0.68
C TYR A 87 21.65 -5.26 0.25
N CYS A 88 21.40 -5.47 1.56
CA CYS A 88 22.46 -5.78 2.51
C CYS A 88 23.20 -7.09 2.15
N ALA A 89 22.46 -8.13 1.76
CA ALA A 89 23.04 -9.40 1.35
C ALA A 89 23.90 -9.27 0.08
N GLU A 90 23.42 -8.54 -0.92
CA GLU A 90 24.15 -8.31 -2.18
C GLU A 90 25.43 -7.49 -1.96
N LYS A 91 25.38 -6.43 -1.15
CA LYS A 91 26.58 -5.65 -0.78
C LYS A 91 27.61 -6.47 -0.01
N CYS A 92 27.16 -7.35 0.89
CA CYS A 92 28.05 -8.26 1.61
C CYS A 92 28.74 -9.24 0.65
N ASN A 93 27.98 -9.85 -0.26
CA ASN A 93 28.49 -10.77 -1.27
C ASN A 93 29.50 -10.08 -2.20
N GLU A 94 29.22 -8.84 -2.62
CA GLU A 94 30.14 -8.02 -3.40
C GLU A 94 31.48 -7.78 -2.67
N ALA A 95 31.42 -7.39 -1.39
CA ALA A 95 32.62 -7.17 -0.58
C ALA A 95 33.47 -8.44 -0.42
N ILE A 96 32.83 -9.59 -0.14
CA ILE A 96 33.50 -10.88 -0.03
C ILE A 96 34.12 -11.29 -1.37
N GLY A 97 33.39 -11.09 -2.48
CA GLY A 97 33.86 -11.38 -3.83
C GLY A 97 35.13 -10.60 -4.15
N ASN A 98 35.11 -9.29 -3.92
CA ASN A 98 36.26 -8.41 -4.14
C ASN A 98 37.48 -8.85 -3.32
N LEU A 99 37.29 -9.25 -2.05
CA LEU A 99 38.38 -9.75 -1.18
C LEU A 99 38.99 -11.09 -1.65
N ARG A 100 38.26 -11.89 -2.44
CA ARG A 100 38.72 -13.20 -2.93
C ARG A 100 39.37 -13.15 -4.31
N THR A 101 39.12 -12.09 -5.08
CA THR A 101 39.72 -11.90 -6.41
C THR A 101 41.06 -11.14 -6.39
N TYR A 102 41.51 -10.66 -5.23
CA TYR A 102 42.86 -10.16 -4.97
C TYR A 102 43.65 -11.15 -4.13
#